data_AF-A0A9C9X4K5-F1
#
_entry.id   AF-A0A9C9X4K5-F1
#
_cell.length_a   1.000
_cell.length_b   1.000
_cell.length_c   1.000
_cell.angle_alpha   90.00
_cell.angle_beta   90.00
_cell.angle_gamma   90.00
#
_symmetry.space_group_name_H-M   'P 1'
#
loop_
_entity.id
_entity.type
_entity.pdbx_description
1 polymer ?
#
loop_
_entity_poly.entity_id
_entity_poly.type
_entity_poly.pdbx_seq_one_letter_code
_entity_poly.pdbx_strand_id
1 'polypeptide(L)'
;MSDFTIIIPARYGSSRLPGKPLVPIAGKPLIVWVLERAQLLAPKDKIVVATDDQRVAGAVENAGFRAQITPKDLTSGSDRVGWVAQKLSDDIIVNLQGDEPLIDTGAVHRAIRLMEEEPDMMAATLAFPLQEETEWRNPNVVKVLTDEKSNAIYFSRAAIPFFRDALFQSLPNLYKHQGIYLYRREFLLQFIGWTPSALENAEKLEQLRVLSHGYSLRVVPADEPSYGVDTAEDVSRITEIFKMKGMI
;
A
#
# COMPACT_ATOMS: atom_id res chain seq x y z
N MET A 1 -18.53 -1.80 -14.02
CA MET A 1 -17.49 -1.81 -12.98
C MET A 1 -16.83 -3.16 -13.09
N SER A 2 -15.54 -3.15 -13.35
CA SER A 2 -14.71 -4.34 -13.30
C SER A 2 -14.76 -4.91 -11.88
N ASP A 3 -14.83 -6.23 -11.80
CA ASP A 3 -14.76 -6.94 -10.53
C ASP A 3 -13.35 -6.75 -9.94
N PHE A 4 -13.28 -6.16 -8.74
CA PHE A 4 -12.05 -6.00 -7.99
C PHE A 4 -12.21 -6.54 -6.56
N THR A 5 -11.11 -7.02 -6.00
CA THR A 5 -11.04 -7.46 -4.59
C THR A 5 -9.91 -6.73 -3.87
N ILE A 6 -10.20 -6.27 -2.66
CA ILE A 6 -9.22 -5.69 -1.75
C ILE A 6 -8.64 -6.80 -0.88
N ILE A 7 -7.33 -6.97 -0.94
CA ILE A 7 -6.59 -7.92 -0.11
C ILE A 7 -5.69 -7.13 0.82
N ILE A 8 -5.84 -7.36 2.12
CA ILE A 8 -5.09 -6.67 3.16
C ILE A 8 -4.10 -7.66 3.79
N PRO A 9 -2.80 -7.58 3.50
CA PRO A 9 -1.82 -8.42 4.17
C PRO A 9 -1.63 -7.96 5.62
N ALA A 10 -1.72 -8.89 6.56
CA ALA A 10 -1.48 -8.64 7.97
C ALA A 10 -0.60 -9.75 8.56
N ARG A 11 0.57 -9.37 9.07
CA ARG A 11 1.48 -10.29 9.78
C ARG A 11 1.54 -9.94 11.25
N TYR A 12 1.55 -10.96 12.10
CA TYR A 12 1.76 -10.74 13.53
C TYR A 12 3.21 -10.34 13.85
N GLY A 13 4.17 -10.92 13.11
CA GLY A 13 5.61 -10.69 13.29
C GLY A 13 6.06 -9.34 12.73
N SER A 14 5.90 -8.27 13.51
CA SER A 14 6.56 -6.98 13.27
C SER A 14 7.63 -6.77 14.35
N SER A 15 8.86 -6.47 13.94
CA SER A 15 10.00 -6.29 14.86
C SER A 15 9.93 -4.97 15.62
N ARG A 16 9.47 -3.90 14.95
CA ARG A 16 9.35 -2.54 15.52
C ARG A 16 8.10 -2.36 16.38
N LEU A 17 7.04 -3.12 16.08
CA LEU A 17 5.77 -3.07 16.80
C LEU A 17 5.16 -4.48 16.89
N PRO A 18 5.52 -5.28 17.90
CA PRO A 18 5.04 -6.66 18.04
C PRO A 18 3.50 -6.74 18.04
N GLY A 19 2.94 -7.65 17.23
CA GLY A 19 1.49 -7.80 17.14
C GLY A 19 0.77 -6.61 16.51
N LYS A 20 1.49 -5.79 15.71
CA LYS A 20 1.01 -4.56 15.04
C LYS A 20 -0.46 -4.57 14.57
N PRO A 21 -0.95 -5.57 13.82
CA PRO A 21 -2.36 -5.57 13.38
C PRO A 21 -3.38 -5.53 14.53
N LEU A 22 -3.01 -6.04 15.71
CA LEU A 22 -3.86 -6.12 16.90
C LEU A 22 -3.61 -4.98 17.90
N VAL A 23 -2.67 -4.07 17.62
CA VAL A 23 -2.40 -2.93 18.50
C VAL A 23 -3.66 -2.06 18.60
N PRO A 24 -4.12 -1.76 19.82
CA PRO A 24 -5.31 -0.94 20.00
C PRO A 24 -5.02 0.52 19.69
N ILE A 25 -5.83 1.11 18.84
CA ILE A 25 -5.90 2.56 18.59
C ILE A 25 -7.30 2.98 19.00
N ALA A 26 -7.39 3.81 20.04
CA ALA A 26 -8.68 4.22 20.64
C ALA A 26 -9.60 3.03 20.97
N GLY A 27 -9.03 1.96 21.54
CA GLY A 27 -9.78 0.77 21.96
C GLY A 27 -10.13 -0.22 20.85
N LYS A 28 -9.80 0.08 19.59
CA LYS A 28 -10.07 -0.78 18.42
C LYS A 28 -8.75 -1.25 17.77
N PRO A 29 -8.60 -2.54 17.39
CA PRO A 29 -7.40 -3.01 16.72
C PRO A 29 -7.10 -2.25 15.43
N LEU A 30 -5.82 -1.98 15.14
CA LEU A 30 -5.36 -1.33 13.90
C LEU A 30 -5.97 -1.96 12.65
N ILE A 31 -5.97 -3.29 12.54
CA ILE A 31 -6.52 -3.97 11.35
C ILE A 31 -8.02 -3.70 11.15
N VAL A 32 -8.77 -3.47 12.23
CA VAL A 32 -10.20 -3.17 12.13
C VAL A 32 -10.42 -1.74 11.62
N TRP A 33 -9.57 -0.77 12.00
CA TRP A 33 -9.60 0.57 11.39
C TRP A 33 -9.35 0.52 9.89
N VAL A 34 -8.36 -0.28 9.45
CA VAL A 34 -8.08 -0.46 8.02
C VAL A 34 -9.27 -1.11 7.30
N LEU A 35 -9.90 -2.13 7.90
CA LEU A 35 -11.09 -2.79 7.35
C LEU A 35 -12.29 -1.86 7.20
N GLU A 36 -12.59 -1.06 8.22
CA GLU A 36 -13.66 -0.07 8.15
C GLU A 36 -13.39 0.99 7.07
N ARG A 37 -12.14 1.42 6.94
CA ARG A 37 -11.74 2.33 5.86
C ARG A 37 -11.87 1.69 4.49
N ALA A 38 -11.46 0.42 4.35
CA ALA A 38 -11.61 -0.36 3.12
C ALA A 38 -13.09 -0.60 2.75
N GLN A 39 -13.97 -0.70 3.74
CA GLN A 39 -15.41 -0.86 3.51
C GLN A 39 -16.05 0.35 2.81
N LEU A 40 -15.42 1.52 2.87
CA LEU A 40 -15.84 2.69 2.09
C LEU A 40 -15.56 2.54 0.59
N LEU A 41 -14.67 1.62 0.20
CA LEU A 41 -14.31 1.35 -1.19
C LEU A 41 -15.12 0.20 -1.80
N ALA A 42 -15.43 -0.82 -1.00
CA ALA A 42 -16.03 -2.07 -1.48
C ALA A 42 -16.90 -2.74 -0.39
N PRO A 43 -17.90 -3.54 -0.79
CA PRO A 43 -18.65 -4.34 0.16
C PRO A 43 -17.75 -5.40 0.84
N LYS A 44 -18.15 -5.87 2.03
CA LYS A 44 -17.32 -6.74 2.88
C LYS A 44 -16.91 -8.05 2.21
N ASP A 45 -17.70 -8.59 1.30
CA ASP A 45 -17.42 -9.82 0.56
C ASP A 45 -16.28 -9.66 -0.48
N LYS A 46 -15.98 -8.41 -0.87
CA LYS A 46 -14.83 -8.04 -1.72
C LYS A 46 -13.60 -7.61 -0.92
N ILE A 47 -13.60 -7.82 0.40
CA ILE A 47 -12.47 -7.46 1.28
C ILE A 47 -12.01 -8.70 2.03
N VAL A 48 -10.73 -9.04 1.92
CA VAL A 48 -10.14 -10.19 2.59
C VAL A 48 -8.82 -9.83 3.27
N VAL A 49 -8.68 -10.20 4.54
CA VAL A 49 -7.39 -10.11 5.24
C VAL A 49 -6.61 -11.40 5.01
N ALA A 50 -5.42 -11.26 4.46
CA ALA A 50 -4.48 -12.36 4.29
C ALA A 50 -3.51 -12.36 5.48
N THR A 51 -3.60 -13.37 6.35
CA THR A 51 -2.80 -13.43 7.59
C THR A 51 -2.26 -14.82 7.83
N ASP A 52 -1.17 -14.93 8.59
CA ASP A 52 -0.56 -16.19 9.03
C ASP A 52 -0.85 -16.51 10.51
N ASP A 53 -1.65 -15.68 11.17
CA ASP A 53 -1.91 -15.74 12.61
C ASP A 53 -3.42 -15.82 12.91
N GLN A 54 -3.78 -16.81 13.73
CA GLN A 54 -5.17 -17.09 14.11
C GLN A 54 -5.79 -15.98 14.98
N ARG A 55 -4.99 -15.25 15.77
CA ARG A 55 -5.51 -14.13 16.59
C ARG A 55 -5.90 -12.96 15.71
N VAL A 56 -5.12 -12.70 14.65
CA VAL A 56 -5.46 -11.70 13.64
C VAL A 56 -6.73 -12.12 12.90
N ALA A 57 -6.81 -13.38 12.45
CA ALA A 57 -8.02 -13.89 11.79
C ALA A 57 -9.27 -13.75 12.67
N GLY A 58 -9.19 -14.14 13.95
CA GLY A 58 -10.30 -14.00 14.88
C GLY A 58 -10.75 -12.54 15.09
N ALA A 59 -9.82 -11.58 15.16
CA ALA A 59 -10.17 -10.16 15.25
C ALA A 59 -10.91 -9.65 14.01
N VAL A 60 -10.50 -10.10 12.82
CA VAL A 60 -11.11 -9.75 11.53
C VAL A 60 -12.51 -10.36 11.42
N GLU A 61 -12.66 -11.64 11.76
CA GLU A 61 -13.93 -12.36 11.71
C GLU A 61 -14.94 -11.79 12.72
N ASN A 62 -14.48 -11.43 13.93
CA ASN A 62 -15.31 -10.75 14.92
C ASN A 62 -15.81 -9.37 14.46
N ALA A 63 -15.06 -8.68 13.58
CA ALA A 63 -15.51 -7.45 12.93
C ALA A 63 -16.45 -7.71 11.72
N GLY A 64 -16.74 -8.98 11.42
CA GLY A 64 -17.62 -9.41 10.34
C GLY A 64 -16.99 -9.34 8.96
N PHE A 65 -15.65 -9.41 8.86
CA PHE A 65 -14.92 -9.46 7.61
C PHE A 65 -14.32 -10.84 7.37
N ARG A 66 -13.91 -11.12 6.13
CA ARG A 66 -13.28 -12.39 5.76
C ARG A 66 -11.78 -12.35 6.09
N ALA A 67 -11.32 -13.32 6.86
CA ALA A 67 -9.91 -13.64 6.99
C ALA A 67 -9.55 -14.88 6.17
N GLN A 68 -8.34 -14.91 5.64
CA GLN A 68 -7.78 -16.07 4.97
C GLN A 68 -6.43 -16.37 5.61
N ILE A 69 -6.34 -17.54 6.26
CA ILE A 69 -5.07 -18.06 6.74
C ILE A 69 -4.19 -18.42 5.54
N THR A 70 -2.97 -17.92 5.57
CA THR A 70 -1.95 -18.05 4.54
C THR A 70 -0.69 -18.70 5.14
N PRO A 71 0.17 -19.34 4.32
CA PRO A 71 1.40 -19.95 4.79
C PRO A 71 2.33 -18.95 5.51
N LYS A 72 3.06 -19.44 6.52
CA LYS A 72 3.97 -18.63 7.35
C LYS A 72 5.27 -18.25 6.64
N ASP A 73 5.67 -19.06 5.66
CA ASP A 73 6.91 -18.95 4.89
C ASP A 73 6.85 -17.93 3.73
N LEU A 74 5.65 -17.41 3.40
CA LEU A 74 5.54 -16.27 2.49
C LEU A 74 6.32 -15.09 3.07
N THR A 75 7.24 -14.52 2.29
CA THR A 75 8.26 -13.57 2.78
C THR A 75 7.90 -12.10 2.60
N SER A 76 7.06 -11.75 1.62
CA SER A 76 6.57 -10.38 1.40
C SER A 76 5.06 -10.22 1.59
N GLY A 77 4.59 -8.98 1.74
CA GLY A 77 3.16 -8.68 1.72
C GLY A 77 2.54 -9.03 0.37
N SER A 78 3.26 -8.77 -0.72
CA SER A 78 2.84 -9.07 -2.09
C SER A 78 2.68 -10.57 -2.34
N ASP A 79 3.58 -11.43 -1.84
CA ASP A 79 3.46 -12.90 -1.94
C ASP A 79 2.17 -13.39 -1.25
N ARG A 80 1.86 -12.80 -0.09
CA ARG A 80 0.67 -13.13 0.70
C ARG A 80 -0.61 -12.72 -0.02
N VAL A 81 -0.59 -11.55 -0.64
CA VAL A 81 -1.68 -11.06 -1.49
C VAL A 81 -1.86 -11.96 -2.72
N GLY A 82 -0.77 -12.31 -3.39
CA GLY A 82 -0.75 -13.21 -4.53
C GLY A 82 -1.29 -14.61 -4.22
N TRP A 83 -0.93 -15.18 -3.07
CA TRP A 83 -1.45 -16.48 -2.63
C TRP A 83 -2.98 -16.51 -2.49
N VAL A 84 -3.56 -15.42 -1.98
CA VAL A 84 -5.03 -15.28 -1.91
C VAL A 84 -5.61 -15.04 -3.29
N ALA A 85 -4.98 -14.18 -4.10
CA ALA A 85 -5.42 -13.83 -5.45
C ALA A 85 -5.51 -15.04 -6.39
N GLN A 86 -4.71 -16.10 -6.20
CA GLN A 86 -4.82 -17.36 -6.97
C GLN A 86 -6.21 -17.99 -6.95
N LYS A 87 -7.02 -17.73 -5.91
CA LYS A 87 -8.35 -18.31 -5.73
C LYS A 87 -9.49 -17.39 -6.17
N LEU A 88 -9.16 -16.19 -6.68
CA LEU A 88 -10.13 -15.17 -7.05
C LEU A 88 -10.26 -15.10 -8.58
N SER A 89 -11.44 -14.71 -9.05
CA SER A 89 -11.73 -14.49 -10.47
C SER A 89 -11.69 -13.02 -10.87
N ASP A 90 -11.75 -12.10 -9.91
CA ASP A 90 -11.67 -10.66 -10.10
C ASP A 90 -10.43 -10.27 -10.91
N ASP A 91 -10.56 -9.26 -11.76
CA ASP A 91 -9.49 -8.83 -12.66
C ASP A 91 -8.51 -7.89 -11.96
N ILE A 92 -9.01 -7.03 -11.06
CA ILE A 92 -8.18 -6.06 -10.34
C ILE A 92 -8.03 -6.51 -8.88
N ILE A 93 -6.78 -6.58 -8.42
CA ILE A 93 -6.44 -6.83 -7.02
C ILE A 93 -5.88 -5.54 -6.41
N VAL A 94 -6.53 -5.05 -5.37
CA VAL A 94 -6.05 -3.92 -4.57
C VAL A 94 -5.28 -4.49 -3.36
N ASN A 95 -3.97 -4.31 -3.35
CA ASN A 95 -3.10 -4.62 -2.21
C ASN A 95 -3.09 -3.40 -1.27
N LEU A 96 -3.95 -3.42 -0.26
CA LEU A 96 -4.07 -2.37 0.75
C LEU A 96 -3.32 -2.77 2.02
N GLN A 97 -2.30 -2.02 2.43
CA GLN A 97 -1.50 -2.41 3.60
C GLN A 97 -2.33 -2.40 4.89
N GLY A 98 -2.10 -3.41 5.74
CA GLY A 98 -2.79 -3.57 7.03
C GLY A 98 -2.41 -2.57 8.12
N ASP A 99 -1.63 -1.54 7.78
CA ASP A 99 -1.12 -0.49 8.64
C ASP A 99 -1.48 0.93 8.18
N GLU A 100 -2.33 1.08 7.16
CA GLU A 100 -2.76 2.36 6.58
C GLU A 100 -4.24 2.67 6.90
N PRO A 101 -4.59 3.04 8.15
CA PRO A 101 -5.98 3.19 8.58
C PRO A 101 -6.66 4.46 8.01
N LEU A 102 -5.91 5.36 7.38
CA LEU A 102 -6.40 6.61 6.80
C LEU A 102 -6.17 6.72 5.29
N ILE A 103 -6.19 5.60 4.58
CA ILE A 103 -6.03 5.66 3.13
C ILE A 103 -7.03 6.63 2.47
N ASP A 104 -6.55 7.41 1.51
CA ASP A 104 -7.35 8.21 0.59
C ASP A 104 -8.19 7.31 -0.34
N THR A 105 -9.46 7.17 -0.01
CA THR A 105 -10.38 6.32 -0.78
C THR A 105 -10.72 6.91 -2.14
N GLY A 106 -10.68 8.24 -2.29
CA GLY A 106 -10.90 8.92 -3.56
C GLY A 106 -9.79 8.59 -4.56
N ALA A 107 -8.54 8.62 -4.10
CA ALA A 107 -7.38 8.24 -4.92
C ALA A 107 -7.42 6.76 -5.34
N VAL A 108 -7.80 5.85 -4.44
CA VAL A 108 -7.96 4.42 -4.79
C VAL A 108 -9.05 4.23 -5.85
N HIS A 109 -10.21 4.87 -5.71
CA HIS A 109 -11.26 4.80 -6.73
C HIS A 109 -10.81 5.35 -8.09
N ARG A 110 -10.05 6.46 -8.11
CA ARG A 110 -9.47 6.98 -9.36
C ARG A 110 -8.51 5.98 -9.99
N ALA A 111 -7.66 5.32 -9.20
CA ALA A 111 -6.74 4.32 -9.71
C ALA A 111 -7.47 3.09 -10.29
N ILE A 112 -8.51 2.60 -9.60
CA ILE A 112 -9.36 1.51 -10.12
C ILE A 112 -9.95 1.92 -11.46
N ARG A 113 -10.59 3.10 -11.52
CA ARG A 113 -11.22 3.60 -12.74
C ARG A 113 -10.23 3.74 -13.91
N LEU A 114 -9.03 4.27 -13.66
CA LEU A 114 -7.98 4.35 -14.68
C LEU A 114 -7.60 2.98 -15.22
N MET A 115 -7.48 1.96 -14.34
CA MET A 115 -7.27 0.60 -14.80
C MET A 115 -8.47 0.08 -15.59
N GLU A 116 -9.72 0.36 -15.21
CA GLU A 116 -10.88 -0.03 -16.03
C GLU A 116 -10.85 0.59 -17.45
N GLU A 117 -10.43 1.85 -17.55
CA GLU A 117 -10.36 2.61 -18.81
C GLU A 117 -9.13 2.26 -19.66
N GLU A 118 -8.04 1.78 -19.04
CA GLU A 118 -6.77 1.43 -19.69
C GLU A 118 -6.42 -0.07 -19.49
N PRO A 119 -6.91 -0.99 -20.36
CA PRO A 119 -6.63 -2.43 -20.27
C PRO A 119 -5.14 -2.80 -20.17
N ASP A 120 -4.28 -2.04 -20.85
CA ASP A 120 -2.84 -2.24 -20.88
C ASP A 120 -2.12 -1.78 -19.59
N MET A 121 -2.82 -1.09 -18.69
CA MET A 121 -2.29 -0.74 -17.37
C MET A 121 -2.26 -1.98 -16.48
N MET A 122 -1.06 -2.57 -16.34
CA MET A 122 -0.84 -3.79 -15.56
C MET A 122 -0.80 -3.54 -14.05
N ALA A 123 -0.30 -2.37 -13.65
CA ALA A 123 -0.14 -2.01 -12.25
C ALA A 123 -0.23 -0.50 -12.04
N ALA A 124 -0.75 -0.11 -10.88
CA ALA A 124 -0.77 1.26 -10.39
C ALA A 124 -0.41 1.32 -8.90
N THR A 125 0.01 2.50 -8.45
CA THR A 125 0.26 2.83 -7.04
C THR A 125 -0.21 4.23 -6.75
N LEU A 126 -0.32 4.57 -5.46
CA LEU A 126 -0.63 5.93 -5.02
C LEU A 126 0.64 6.68 -4.58
N ALA A 127 0.61 8.00 -4.70
CA ALA A 127 1.64 8.87 -4.15
C ALA A 127 1.07 10.24 -3.81
N PHE A 128 1.62 10.90 -2.78
CA PHE A 128 1.22 12.24 -2.38
C PHE A 128 2.29 13.26 -2.83
N PRO A 129 1.93 14.46 -3.30
CA PRO A 129 2.90 15.48 -3.68
C PRO A 129 3.93 15.74 -2.57
N LEU A 130 5.22 15.67 -2.90
CA LEU A 130 6.27 15.92 -1.92
C LEU A 130 6.60 17.41 -1.91
N GLN A 131 6.30 18.07 -0.80
CA GLN A 131 6.41 19.53 -0.67
C GLN A 131 7.44 19.98 0.36
N GLU A 132 7.95 19.07 1.21
CA GLU A 132 8.80 19.39 2.35
C GLU A 132 10.21 18.82 2.18
N GLU A 133 11.24 19.64 2.39
CA GLU A 133 12.65 19.19 2.32
C GLU A 133 12.96 18.10 3.37
N THR A 134 12.33 18.19 4.55
CA THR A 134 12.51 17.21 5.63
C THR A 134 12.01 15.82 5.21
N GLU A 135 10.88 15.73 4.52
CA GLU A 135 10.36 14.48 3.94
C GLU A 135 11.25 14.01 2.77
N TRP A 136 11.71 14.93 1.93
CA TRP A 136 12.60 14.62 0.80
C TRP A 136 13.90 13.93 1.26
N ARG A 137 14.53 14.44 2.32
CA ARG A 137 15.76 13.88 2.90
C ARG A 137 15.55 12.65 3.76
N ASN A 138 14.32 12.37 4.21
CA ASN A 138 14.05 11.26 5.12
C ASN A 138 14.11 9.91 4.37
N PRO A 139 15.01 8.97 4.74
CA PRO A 139 15.11 7.66 4.07
C PRO A 139 13.93 6.72 4.37
N ASN A 140 13.11 7.03 5.36
CA ASN A 140 11.86 6.31 5.63
C ASN A 140 10.73 6.76 4.70
N VAL A 141 10.85 7.93 4.07
CA VAL A 141 9.93 8.41 3.04
C VAL A 141 10.48 7.99 1.69
N VAL A 142 9.77 7.12 0.99
CA VAL A 142 10.15 6.67 -0.36
C VAL A 142 9.75 7.76 -1.35
N LYS A 143 10.71 8.26 -2.11
CA LYS A 143 10.47 9.23 -3.19
C LYS A 143 10.15 8.47 -4.46
N VAL A 144 9.26 9.03 -5.27
CA VAL A 144 9.01 8.56 -6.63
C VAL A 144 9.03 9.73 -7.59
N LEU A 145 9.74 9.55 -8.70
CA LEU A 145 9.71 10.43 -9.85
C LEU A 145 8.84 9.81 -10.93
N THR A 146 8.11 10.66 -11.66
CA THR A 146 7.25 10.22 -12.77
C THR A 146 7.61 10.89 -14.08
N ASP A 147 7.27 10.24 -15.18
CA ASP A 147 7.24 10.84 -16.51
C ASP A 147 5.98 11.71 -16.69
N GLU A 148 5.87 12.39 -17.83
CA GLU A 148 4.72 13.24 -18.17
C GLU A 148 3.39 12.49 -18.32
N LYS A 149 3.43 11.14 -18.38
CA LYS A 149 2.25 10.26 -18.41
C LYS A 149 1.96 9.65 -17.04
N SER A 150 2.60 10.16 -15.99
CA SER A 150 2.48 9.70 -14.61
C SER A 150 2.93 8.25 -14.40
N ASN A 151 3.77 7.68 -15.27
CA ASN A 151 4.41 6.40 -14.98
C ASN A 151 5.68 6.64 -14.15
N ALA A 152 5.92 5.76 -13.17
CA ALA A 152 7.12 5.85 -12.35
C ALA A 152 8.39 5.68 -13.19
N ILE A 153 9.30 6.65 -13.09
CA ILE A 153 10.67 6.56 -13.59
C ILE A 153 11.51 5.75 -12.61
N TYR A 154 11.47 6.13 -11.33
CA TYR A 154 12.25 5.46 -10.28
C TYR A 154 11.71 5.74 -8.88
N PHE A 155 11.88 4.77 -7.99
CA PHE A 155 11.62 4.88 -6.55
C PHE A 155 12.94 4.84 -5.79
N SER A 156 13.11 5.68 -4.77
CA SER A 156 14.31 5.64 -3.93
C SER A 156 14.08 6.13 -2.52
N ARG A 157 14.83 5.57 -1.58
CA ARG A 157 15.00 6.14 -0.24
C ARG A 157 15.95 7.32 -0.24
N ALA A 158 16.83 7.43 -1.23
CA ALA A 158 17.71 8.59 -1.40
C ALA A 158 16.90 9.82 -1.83
N ALA A 159 17.47 11.00 -1.56
CA ALA A 159 16.90 12.28 -1.94
C ALA A 159 17.00 12.46 -3.48
N ILE A 160 15.88 12.26 -4.18
CA ILE A 160 15.77 12.39 -5.64
C ILE A 160 14.63 13.37 -6.02
N PRO A 161 14.75 14.13 -7.13
CA PRO A 161 15.94 14.22 -7.96
C PRO A 161 17.03 15.03 -7.24
N PHE A 162 18.27 14.93 -7.69
CA PHE A 162 19.29 15.86 -7.23
C PHE A 162 19.05 17.24 -7.86
N PHE A 163 18.89 18.27 -7.02
CA PHE A 163 18.76 19.66 -7.47
C PHE A 163 20.15 20.27 -7.61
N ARG A 164 20.61 20.50 -8.84
CA ARG A 164 21.97 21.05 -9.10
C ARG A 164 22.14 22.46 -8.53
N ASP A 165 21.12 23.28 -8.72
CA ASP A 165 21.18 24.73 -8.50
C ASP A 165 20.35 25.17 -7.27
N ALA A 166 19.82 24.22 -6.49
CA ALA A 166 19.00 24.49 -5.30
C ALA A 166 19.18 23.40 -4.24
N LEU A 167 18.81 23.66 -2.98
CA LEU A 167 18.82 22.63 -1.93
C LEU A 167 17.66 21.64 -2.11
N PHE A 168 16.45 22.16 -2.20
CA PHE A 168 15.22 21.41 -2.45
C PHE A 168 14.23 22.33 -3.18
N GLN A 169 13.48 21.75 -4.12
CA GLN A 169 12.37 22.42 -4.79
C GLN A 169 11.25 21.41 -5.00
N SER A 170 10.00 21.78 -4.72
CA SER A 170 8.87 20.94 -5.10
C SER A 170 8.73 20.90 -6.63
N LEU A 171 8.40 19.72 -7.15
CA LEU A 171 8.18 19.51 -8.58
C LEU A 171 6.83 18.83 -8.80
N PRO A 172 6.13 19.12 -9.92
CA PRO A 172 4.86 18.45 -10.23
C PRO A 172 4.98 16.92 -10.32
N ASN A 173 6.14 16.40 -10.70
CA ASN A 173 6.41 14.98 -10.90
C ASN A 173 7.22 14.32 -9.76
N LEU A 174 7.34 15.00 -8.61
CA LEU A 174 8.02 14.49 -7.42
C LEU A 174 7.00 14.21 -6.31
N TYR A 175 6.94 12.95 -5.90
CA TYR A 175 5.98 12.51 -4.89
C TYR A 175 6.65 11.69 -3.78
N LYS A 176 5.97 11.64 -2.63
CA LYS A 176 6.18 10.60 -1.63
C LYS A 176 5.24 9.44 -1.93
N HIS A 177 5.83 8.27 -2.12
CA HIS A 177 5.11 7.05 -2.46
C HIS A 177 4.27 6.53 -1.27
N GLN A 178 3.05 6.10 -1.56
CA GLN A 178 2.15 5.43 -0.61
C GLN A 178 2.09 3.95 -0.96
N GLY A 179 2.29 3.06 0.02
CA GLY A 179 2.53 1.62 -0.19
C GLY A 179 1.33 0.78 -0.66
N ILE A 180 0.43 1.36 -1.46
CA ILE A 180 -0.81 0.72 -1.91
C ILE A 180 -0.74 0.54 -3.40
N TYR A 181 -1.02 -0.69 -3.81
CA TYR A 181 -0.86 -1.10 -5.19
C TYR A 181 -2.15 -1.69 -5.73
N LEU A 182 -2.37 -1.46 -7.00
CA LEU A 182 -3.42 -2.09 -7.77
C LEU A 182 -2.75 -2.87 -8.89
N TYR A 183 -3.18 -4.11 -9.08
CA TYR A 183 -2.61 -5.00 -10.08
C TYR A 183 -3.72 -5.65 -10.88
N ARG A 184 -3.47 -5.88 -12.17
CA ARG A 184 -4.17 -6.96 -12.88
C ARG A 184 -3.82 -8.27 -12.18
N ARG A 185 -4.81 -9.12 -11.95
CA ARG A 185 -4.62 -10.38 -11.21
C ARG A 185 -3.53 -11.22 -11.86
N GLU A 186 -3.60 -11.39 -13.18
CA GLU A 186 -2.60 -12.17 -13.93
C GLU A 186 -1.19 -11.58 -13.82
N PHE A 187 -1.07 -10.25 -13.86
CA PHE A 187 0.21 -9.58 -13.65
C PHE A 187 0.75 -9.81 -12.23
N LEU A 188 -0.09 -9.69 -11.20
CA LEU A 188 0.29 -9.99 -9.82
C LEU A 188 0.79 -11.43 -9.66
N LEU A 189 0.11 -12.41 -10.28
CA LEU A 189 0.49 -13.82 -10.21
C LEU A 189 1.84 -14.09 -10.89
N GLN A 190 2.17 -13.36 -11.95
CA GLN A 190 3.51 -13.41 -12.57
C GLN A 190 4.55 -12.72 -11.67
N PHE A 191 4.24 -11.52 -11.17
CA PHE A 191 5.12 -10.68 -10.37
C PHE A 191 5.65 -11.39 -9.12
N ILE A 192 4.78 -12.10 -8.38
CA ILE A 192 5.17 -12.85 -7.18
C ILE A 192 6.09 -14.05 -7.51
N GLY A 193 6.08 -14.52 -8.76
CA GLY A 193 6.96 -15.60 -9.24
C GLY A 193 8.34 -15.13 -9.68
N TRP A 194 8.57 -13.82 -9.80
CA TRP A 194 9.86 -13.28 -10.23
C TRP A 194 10.90 -13.30 -9.12
N THR A 195 12.16 -13.48 -9.50
CA THR A 195 13.28 -13.33 -8.57
C THR A 195 13.43 -11.86 -8.16
N PRO A 196 13.70 -11.56 -6.88
CA PRO A 196 13.99 -10.21 -6.43
C PRO A 196 15.09 -9.54 -7.25
N SER A 197 14.86 -8.30 -7.67
CA SER A 197 15.83 -7.56 -8.50
C SER A 197 17.01 -7.04 -7.68
N ALA A 198 18.12 -6.68 -8.33
CA ALA A 198 19.27 -6.07 -7.65
C ALA A 198 18.88 -4.74 -6.97
N LEU A 199 18.07 -3.91 -7.65
CA LEU A 199 17.63 -2.61 -7.14
C LEU A 199 16.65 -2.76 -5.97
N GLU A 200 15.70 -3.69 -6.06
CA GLU A 200 14.85 -4.06 -4.93
C GLU A 200 15.66 -4.47 -3.70
N ASN A 201 16.68 -5.32 -3.88
CA ASN A 201 17.50 -5.79 -2.77
C ASN A 201 18.33 -4.67 -2.12
N ALA A 202 18.80 -3.71 -2.91
CA ALA A 202 19.56 -2.55 -2.45
C ALA A 202 18.67 -1.54 -1.70
N GLU A 203 17.53 -1.16 -2.27
CA GLU A 203 16.63 -0.14 -1.72
C GLU A 203 15.63 -0.70 -0.69
N LYS A 204 15.45 -2.03 -0.65
CA LYS A 204 14.36 -2.70 0.08
C LYS A 204 12.99 -2.14 -0.36
N LEU A 205 12.74 -2.18 -1.67
CA LEU A 205 11.53 -1.68 -2.35
C LEU A 205 11.09 -2.67 -3.44
N GLU A 206 10.05 -3.46 -3.15
CA GLU A 206 9.53 -4.54 -4.03
C GLU A 206 9.09 -4.03 -5.40
N GLN A 207 8.52 -2.82 -5.47
CA GLN A 207 8.05 -2.22 -6.72
C GLN A 207 9.17 -1.95 -7.73
N LEU A 208 10.44 -1.89 -7.30
CA LEU A 208 11.57 -1.79 -8.24
C LEU A 208 11.75 -3.05 -9.08
N ARG A 209 11.21 -4.20 -8.65
CA ARG A 209 11.18 -5.42 -9.45
C ARG A 209 10.30 -5.27 -10.69
N VAL A 210 9.18 -4.55 -10.58
CA VAL A 210 8.30 -4.20 -11.72
C VAL A 210 9.08 -3.43 -12.77
N LEU A 211 9.74 -2.35 -12.35
CA LEU A 211 10.54 -1.50 -13.26
C LEU A 211 11.74 -2.26 -13.85
N SER A 212 12.41 -3.10 -13.05
CA SER A 212 13.57 -3.89 -13.50
C SER A 212 13.22 -4.92 -14.58
N HIS A 213 11.96 -5.38 -14.64
CA HIS A 213 11.48 -6.28 -15.68
C HIS A 213 10.89 -5.53 -16.90
N GLY A 214 11.03 -4.19 -16.94
CA GLY A 214 10.60 -3.37 -18.08
C GLY A 214 9.12 -3.02 -18.10
N TYR A 215 8.38 -3.29 -17.02
CA TYR A 215 6.98 -2.91 -16.91
C TYR A 215 6.82 -1.49 -16.35
N SER A 216 5.79 -0.81 -16.83
CA SER A 216 5.39 0.50 -16.28
C SER A 216 4.55 0.31 -15.01
N LEU A 217 4.73 1.23 -14.06
CA LEU A 217 3.88 1.34 -12.87
C LEU A 217 3.26 2.74 -12.86
N ARG A 218 1.93 2.82 -13.05
CA ARG A 218 1.22 4.11 -13.03
C ARG A 218 1.20 4.67 -11.61
N VAL A 219 1.52 5.94 -11.45
CA VAL A 219 1.44 6.66 -10.17
C VAL A 219 0.21 7.57 -10.22
N VAL A 220 -0.72 7.34 -9.30
CA VAL A 220 -1.95 8.13 -9.19
C VAL A 220 -1.82 9.07 -7.99
N PRO A 221 -1.90 10.41 -8.18
CA PRO A 221 -1.81 11.34 -7.08
C PRO A 221 -2.96 11.18 -6.06
N ALA A 222 -2.60 11.16 -4.78
CA ALA A 222 -3.51 11.22 -3.65
C ALA A 222 -3.74 12.69 -3.23
N ASP A 223 -4.94 12.97 -2.74
CA ASP A 223 -5.34 14.27 -2.20
C ASP A 223 -5.08 14.35 -0.69
N GLU A 224 -5.02 13.20 -0.01
CA GLU A 224 -4.63 13.09 1.39
C GLU A 224 -3.29 12.35 1.57
N PRO A 225 -2.44 12.79 2.52
CA PRO A 225 -1.23 12.07 2.86
C PRO A 225 -1.55 10.74 3.57
N SER A 226 -0.65 9.77 3.43
CA SER A 226 -0.73 8.49 4.13
C SER A 226 -0.18 8.62 5.54
N TYR A 227 -0.77 7.88 6.48
CA TYR A 227 -0.36 7.83 7.87
C TYR A 227 -0.21 6.38 8.32
N GLY A 228 0.81 5.72 7.78
CA GLY A 228 1.17 4.36 8.17
C GLY A 228 1.55 4.24 9.64
N VAL A 229 1.20 3.11 10.26
CA VAL A 229 1.53 2.79 11.65
C VAL A 229 2.64 1.74 11.69
N ASP A 230 3.83 2.13 12.13
CA ASP A 230 4.99 1.23 12.25
C ASP A 230 5.63 1.26 13.64
N THR A 231 5.42 2.34 14.41
CA THR A 231 5.97 2.54 15.75
C THR A 231 4.90 2.95 16.77
N ALA A 232 5.28 3.02 18.06
CA ALA A 232 4.40 3.52 19.11
C ALA A 232 4.09 5.02 18.97
N GLU A 233 5.03 5.79 18.43
CA GLU A 233 4.83 7.19 18.09
C GLU A 233 3.78 7.35 17.00
N ASP A 234 3.75 6.46 16.01
CA ASP A 234 2.70 6.46 14.98
C ASP A 234 1.32 6.17 15.55
N VAL A 235 1.22 5.26 16.52
CA VAL A 235 -0.03 4.97 17.25
C VAL A 235 -0.55 6.22 17.98
N SER A 236 0.35 6.97 18.61
CA SER A 236 -0.01 8.23 19.26
C SER A 236 -0.46 9.27 18.24
N ARG A 237 0.31 9.44 17.16
CA ARG A 237 0.03 10.38 16.07
C ARG A 237 -1.31 10.10 15.40
N ILE A 238 -1.58 8.85 15.05
CA ILE A 238 -2.84 8.47 14.38
C ILE A 238 -4.04 8.66 15.29
N THR A 239 -3.88 8.43 16.61
CA THR A 239 -4.93 8.69 17.60
C THR A 239 -5.31 10.17 17.64
N GLU A 240 -4.33 11.08 17.62
CA GLU A 240 -4.61 12.52 17.57
C GLU A 240 -5.25 12.93 16.24
N ILE A 241 -4.83 12.35 15.11
CA ILE A 241 -5.44 12.60 13.81
C ILE A 241 -6.92 12.13 13.80
N PHE A 242 -7.22 10.97 14.39
CA PHE A 242 -8.60 10.49 14.51
C PHE A 242 -9.49 11.47 15.30
N LYS A 243 -8.99 12.03 16.42
CA LYS A 243 -9.71 13.06 17.18
C LYS A 243 -9.95 14.31 16.33
N MET A 244 -8.91 14.80 15.64
CA MET A 244 -9.02 15.98 14.78
C MET A 244 -10.02 15.78 13.63
N LYS A 245 -10.12 14.55 13.10
CA LYS A 245 -11.07 14.18 12.05
C LYS A 245 -12.46 13.78 12.59
N GLY A 246 -12.68 13.81 13.92
CA GLY A 246 -13.96 13.44 14.55
C GLY A 246 -14.33 11.95 14.37
N MET A 247 -13.34 11.08 14.18
CA MET A 247 -13.54 9.63 14.06
C MET A 247 -13.65 8.93 15.42
N ILE A 248 -13.15 9.59 16.47
CA ILE A 248 -13.21 9.18 17.89
C ILE A 248 -13.41 10.40 18.79
#